data_AF-A0A953Z4R1-F1
#
_entry.id   AF-A0A953Z4R1-F1
#
_cell.length_a   1.000
_cell.length_b   1.000
_cell.length_c   1.000
_cell.angle_alpha   90.00
_cell.angle_beta   90.00
_cell.angle_gamma   90.00
#
_symmetry.space_group_name_H-M   'P 1'
#
loop_
_entity.id
_entity.type
_entity.pdbx_description
1 polymer ?
#
loop_
_entity_poly.entity_id
_entity_poly.type
_entity_poly.pdbx_seq_one_letter_code
_entity_poly.pdbx_strand_id
1 'polypeptide(L)'
;MSDSMPLKYLDKALGALRNLGLLKSEPEAAPVVALIDRISSYDADKAAAIARTLTQATLFNEVVREQISAMSIGDRYRDIAKSFDSIRDDAKRMVEQIEDGKLDTFERLSNIWMKITRGDIPSRFDDIKSTYLEVAGDSQEQIQRERLILDAYRDFRTALKQAQVLGFELLEVADATLAEAKATVESAANALEADVGSDPASRARLEMERDLKLQALQDEDKRYQIAKDLAENLSIAYGTTEVVMARLHQITDCKERVYSQAVTFFGTNETVFTALSASFTGMHGLHESTQTLEAMKEGINQSLETLGEVGTEIQEAALRAGYGPTIR
;
A
#
# COMPACT_ATOMS: atom_id res chain seq x y z
N MET A 1 -27.78 -33.28 14.24
CA MET A 1 -27.73 -31.81 14.25
C MET A 1 -27.07 -31.42 12.94
N SER A 2 -27.86 -31.00 11.94
CA SER A 2 -27.39 -30.75 10.58
C SER A 2 -26.44 -29.56 10.56
N ASP A 3 -25.26 -29.83 10.01
CA ASP A 3 -24.06 -29.04 10.10
C ASP A 3 -24.12 -27.80 9.18
N SER A 4 -24.71 -26.71 9.68
CA SER A 4 -24.68 -25.41 8.99
C SER A 4 -23.29 -24.72 9.04
N MET A 5 -22.23 -25.46 9.39
CA MET A 5 -20.85 -24.97 9.59
C MET A 5 -19.99 -24.69 8.34
N PRO A 6 -20.22 -25.23 7.12
CA PRO A 6 -19.22 -25.16 6.06
C PRO A 6 -18.89 -23.73 5.58
N LEU A 7 -19.78 -22.76 5.83
CA LEU A 7 -19.67 -21.40 5.32
C LEU A 7 -19.46 -20.33 6.40
N LYS A 8 -19.41 -20.70 7.68
CA LYS A 8 -19.33 -19.73 8.80
C LYS A 8 -18.17 -18.74 8.62
N TYR A 9 -16.99 -19.23 8.25
CA TYR A 9 -15.81 -18.37 8.07
C TYR A 9 -15.88 -17.56 6.78
N LEU A 10 -16.47 -18.12 5.71
CA LEU A 10 -16.72 -17.38 4.48
C LEU A 10 -17.67 -16.20 4.73
N ASP A 11 -18.79 -16.46 5.42
CA ASP A 11 -19.78 -15.43 5.73
C ASP A 11 -19.21 -14.36 6.66
N LYS A 12 -18.36 -14.74 7.63
CA LYS A 12 -17.63 -13.80 8.49
C LYS A 12 -16.69 -12.91 7.66
N ALA A 13 -15.90 -13.50 6.77
CA ALA A 13 -14.97 -12.78 5.91
C ALA A 13 -15.70 -11.80 4.97
N LEU A 14 -16.77 -12.25 4.33
CA LEU A 14 -17.62 -11.41 3.48
C LEU A 14 -18.30 -10.30 4.27
N GLY A 15 -18.76 -10.60 5.50
CA GLY A 15 -19.33 -9.61 6.40
C GLY A 15 -18.34 -8.50 6.76
N ALA A 16 -17.08 -8.85 7.01
CA ALA A 16 -16.02 -7.87 7.27
C ALA A 16 -15.79 -6.95 6.06
N LEU A 17 -15.67 -7.51 4.85
CA LEU A 17 -15.53 -6.71 3.63
C LEU A 17 -16.76 -5.84 3.32
N ARG A 18 -17.96 -6.34 3.62
CA ARG A 18 -19.22 -5.58 3.48
C ARG A 18 -19.23 -4.36 4.41
N ASN A 19 -18.85 -4.54 5.67
CA ASN A 19 -18.79 -3.46 6.66
C ASN A 19 -17.78 -2.37 6.27
N LEU A 20 -16.75 -2.73 5.51
CA LEU A 20 -15.78 -1.79 4.95
C LEU A 20 -16.26 -1.10 3.65
N GLY A 21 -17.42 -1.49 3.11
CA GLY A 21 -17.93 -0.97 1.83
C GLY A 21 -17.10 -1.42 0.62
N LEU A 22 -16.38 -2.54 0.74
CA LEU A 22 -15.44 -3.00 -0.29
C LEU A 22 -16.03 -4.06 -1.24
N LEU A 23 -17.30 -4.45 -1.04
CA LEU A 23 -18.01 -5.35 -1.95
C LEU A 23 -18.67 -4.52 -3.06
N LYS A 24 -18.08 -4.56 -4.28
CA LYS A 24 -18.55 -3.75 -5.43
C LYS A 24 -19.62 -4.44 -6.28
N SER A 25 -19.55 -5.76 -6.45
CA SER A 25 -20.53 -6.56 -7.21
C SER A 25 -20.40 -8.05 -6.87
N GLU A 26 -21.45 -8.85 -7.15
CA GLU A 26 -21.32 -10.31 -7.07
C GLU A 26 -20.31 -10.79 -8.12
N PRO A 27 -19.39 -11.69 -7.75
CA PRO A 27 -18.42 -12.24 -8.70
C PRO A 27 -19.13 -13.09 -9.76
N GLU A 28 -18.66 -13.02 -11.00
CA GLU A 28 -19.08 -13.96 -12.04
C GLU A 28 -18.75 -15.40 -11.63
N ALA A 29 -19.64 -16.34 -11.96
CA ALA A 29 -19.44 -17.75 -11.62
C ALA A 29 -18.15 -18.28 -12.26
N ALA A 30 -17.23 -18.76 -11.42
CA ALA A 30 -15.95 -19.25 -11.89
C ALA A 30 -16.13 -20.53 -12.75
N PRO A 31 -15.39 -20.72 -13.86
CA PRO A 31 -15.50 -21.92 -14.70
C PRO A 31 -15.33 -23.26 -13.94
N VAL A 32 -14.58 -23.23 -12.83
CA VAL A 32 -14.41 -24.40 -11.94
C VAL A 32 -15.74 -24.89 -11.34
N VAL A 33 -16.76 -24.02 -11.21
CA VAL A 33 -18.09 -24.39 -10.71
C VAL A 33 -18.74 -25.43 -11.61
N ALA A 34 -18.57 -25.34 -12.93
CA ALA A 34 -19.09 -26.33 -13.87
C ALA A 34 -18.42 -27.71 -13.69
N LEU A 35 -17.16 -27.76 -13.27
CA LEU A 35 -16.48 -29.01 -12.94
C LEU A 35 -16.98 -29.58 -11.61
N ILE A 36 -17.18 -28.72 -10.61
CA ILE A 36 -17.72 -29.11 -9.30
C ILE A 36 -19.14 -29.66 -9.42
N ASP A 37 -19.96 -29.08 -10.30
CA ASP A 37 -21.32 -29.56 -10.56
C ASP A 37 -21.34 -31.01 -11.09
N ARG A 38 -20.36 -31.40 -11.92
CA ARG A 38 -20.24 -32.78 -12.44
C ARG A 38 -19.95 -33.82 -11.37
N ILE A 39 -19.43 -33.41 -10.22
CA ILE A 39 -19.13 -34.29 -9.08
C ILE A 39 -20.12 -34.10 -7.92
N SER A 40 -21.14 -33.26 -8.09
CA SER A 40 -22.21 -33.04 -7.10
C SER A 40 -23.00 -34.31 -6.78
N SER A 41 -22.96 -35.31 -7.66
CA SER A 41 -23.58 -36.62 -7.43
C SER A 41 -22.95 -37.39 -6.26
N TYR A 42 -21.72 -37.08 -5.86
CA TYR A 42 -21.10 -37.70 -4.69
C TYR A 42 -21.64 -37.10 -3.39
N ASP A 43 -21.73 -35.78 -3.32
CA ASP A 43 -22.37 -35.04 -2.23
C ASP A 43 -22.68 -33.59 -2.69
N ALA A 44 -23.96 -33.29 -2.86
CA ALA A 44 -24.41 -32.01 -3.40
C ALA A 44 -24.13 -30.84 -2.44
N ASP A 45 -24.25 -31.06 -1.14
CA ASP A 45 -24.06 -30.01 -0.13
C ASP A 45 -22.59 -29.62 -0.03
N LYS A 46 -21.68 -30.61 -0.03
CA LYS A 46 -20.24 -30.37 -0.04
C LYS A 46 -19.79 -29.68 -1.33
N ALA A 47 -20.26 -30.16 -2.47
CA ALA A 47 -19.96 -29.56 -3.77
C ALA A 47 -20.40 -28.08 -3.82
N ALA A 48 -21.63 -27.78 -3.37
CA ALA A 48 -22.14 -26.41 -3.31
C ALA A 48 -21.31 -25.50 -2.39
N ALA A 49 -20.89 -25.99 -1.23
CA ALA A 49 -20.07 -25.22 -0.29
C ALA A 49 -18.68 -24.89 -0.87
N ILE A 50 -18.03 -25.84 -1.55
CA ILE A 50 -16.75 -25.62 -2.23
C ILE A 50 -16.92 -24.61 -3.38
N ALA A 51 -17.94 -24.81 -4.22
CA ALA A 51 -18.23 -23.91 -5.35
C ALA A 51 -18.44 -22.47 -4.88
N ARG A 52 -19.20 -22.26 -3.80
CA ARG A 52 -19.42 -20.94 -3.21
C ARG A 52 -18.13 -20.33 -2.69
N THR A 53 -17.29 -21.10 -2.02
CA THR A 53 -15.99 -20.61 -1.51
C THR A 53 -15.07 -20.14 -2.64
N LEU A 54 -14.95 -20.95 -3.71
CA LEU A 54 -14.10 -20.62 -4.85
C LEU A 54 -14.62 -19.44 -5.68
N THR A 55 -15.94 -19.31 -5.81
CA THR A 55 -16.57 -18.17 -6.50
C THR A 55 -16.25 -16.84 -5.80
N GLN A 56 -16.22 -16.85 -4.47
CA GLN A 56 -15.92 -15.65 -3.68
C GLN A 56 -14.43 -15.31 -3.65
N ALA A 57 -13.53 -16.23 -4.01
CA ALA A 57 -12.08 -15.99 -4.02
C ALA A 57 -11.68 -14.80 -4.89
N THR A 58 -12.33 -14.62 -6.04
CA THR A 58 -12.08 -13.50 -6.97
C THR A 58 -12.26 -12.15 -6.30
N LEU A 59 -13.31 -12.02 -5.48
CA LEU A 59 -13.63 -10.78 -4.78
C LEU A 59 -12.56 -10.43 -3.73
N PHE A 60 -12.06 -11.42 -2.97
CA PHE A 60 -10.96 -11.19 -2.04
C PHE A 60 -9.66 -10.80 -2.77
N ASN A 61 -9.39 -11.41 -3.92
CA ASN A 61 -8.21 -11.08 -4.73
C ASN A 61 -8.24 -9.63 -5.24
N GLU A 62 -9.41 -9.15 -5.65
CA GLU A 62 -9.60 -7.77 -6.10
C GLU A 62 -9.41 -6.77 -4.96
N VAL A 63 -10.01 -7.03 -3.79
CA VAL A 63 -9.88 -6.17 -2.61
C VAL A 63 -8.43 -6.05 -2.15
N VAL A 64 -7.70 -7.17 -2.06
CA VAL A 64 -6.28 -7.17 -1.69
C VAL A 64 -5.47 -6.37 -2.71
N ARG A 65 -5.74 -6.54 -4.02
CA ARG A 65 -5.05 -5.81 -5.07
C ARG A 65 -5.30 -4.31 -4.98
N GLU A 66 -6.55 -3.88 -4.83
CA GLU A 66 -6.90 -2.46 -4.85
C GLU A 66 -6.50 -1.72 -3.56
N GLN A 67 -6.65 -2.36 -2.41
CA GLN A 67 -6.53 -1.67 -1.11
C GLN A 67 -5.11 -1.75 -0.51
N ILE A 68 -4.30 -2.74 -0.91
CA ILE A 68 -2.91 -2.84 -0.45
C ILE A 68 -1.95 -2.17 -1.47
N SER A 69 -2.34 -2.07 -2.74
CA SER A 69 -1.54 -1.39 -3.79
C SER A 69 -1.86 0.09 -3.88
N ALA A 70 -1.37 0.90 -2.95
CA ALA A 70 -0.98 2.29 -3.21
C ALA A 70 -0.49 2.91 -1.91
N MET A 71 0.79 3.24 -1.84
CA MET A 71 1.28 4.12 -0.80
C MET A 71 2.44 4.95 -1.34
N SER A 72 2.16 6.20 -1.69
CA SER A 72 3.18 7.23 -1.94
C SER A 72 3.65 7.89 -0.64
N ILE A 73 3.52 7.20 0.50
CA ILE A 73 3.97 7.73 1.80
C ILE A 73 5.46 8.08 1.79
N GLY A 74 6.26 7.35 1.01
CA GLY A 74 7.67 7.69 0.78
C GLY A 74 7.88 9.07 0.16
N ASP A 75 7.00 9.51 -0.75
CA ASP A 75 7.13 10.81 -1.40
C ASP A 75 6.72 11.96 -0.48
N ARG A 76 5.68 11.76 0.35
CA ARG A 76 5.24 12.79 1.31
C ARG A 76 6.23 12.97 2.47
N TYR A 77 6.81 11.88 3.00
CA TYR A 77 7.92 12.00 3.97
C TYR A 77 9.16 12.65 3.35
N ARG A 78 9.43 12.42 2.06
CA ARG A 78 10.51 13.10 1.35
C ARG A 78 10.26 14.60 1.24
N ASP A 79 9.02 15.02 1.04
CA ASP A 79 8.68 16.44 0.97
C ASP A 79 8.87 17.14 2.33
N ILE A 80 8.54 16.47 3.44
CA ILE A 80 8.88 16.96 4.79
C ILE A 80 10.39 17.17 4.93
N ALA A 81 11.20 16.21 4.49
CA ALA A 81 12.66 16.33 4.55
C ALA A 81 13.20 17.49 3.69
N LYS A 82 12.70 17.65 2.46
CA LYS A 82 13.05 18.78 1.59
C LYS A 82 12.70 20.14 2.22
N SER A 83 11.57 20.22 2.92
CA SER A 83 11.18 21.43 3.64
C SER A 83 12.18 21.79 4.73
N PHE A 84 12.66 20.82 5.51
CA PHE A 84 13.76 21.07 6.47
C PHE A 84 15.07 21.48 5.79
N ASP A 85 15.47 20.80 4.71
CA ASP A 85 16.68 21.14 3.96
C ASP A 85 16.64 22.60 3.46
N SER A 86 15.48 23.01 2.96
CA SER A 86 15.30 24.36 2.44
C SER A 86 15.44 25.45 3.51
N ILE A 87 15.09 25.19 4.78
CA ILE A 87 15.27 26.15 5.89
C ILE A 87 16.76 26.25 6.24
N ARG A 88 17.45 25.12 6.30
CA ARG A 88 18.89 25.05 6.57
C ARG A 88 19.69 25.78 5.50
N ASP A 89 19.35 25.58 4.23
CA ASP A 89 20.10 26.16 3.12
C ASP A 89 19.96 27.69 3.09
N ASP A 90 18.80 28.23 3.46
CA ASP A 90 18.61 29.68 3.60
C ASP A 90 19.40 30.24 4.80
N ALA A 91 19.51 29.49 5.90
CA ALA A 91 20.35 29.88 7.02
C ALA A 91 21.84 29.93 6.67
N LYS A 92 22.33 28.98 5.86
CA LYS A 92 23.72 28.99 5.37
C LYS A 92 24.01 30.20 4.48
N ARG A 93 23.10 30.53 3.56
CA ARG A 93 23.23 31.72 2.70
C ARG A 93 23.35 33.01 3.50
N MET A 94 22.62 33.15 4.61
CA MET A 94 22.76 34.32 5.48
C MET A 94 24.16 34.43 6.10
N VAL A 95 24.82 33.31 6.39
CA VAL A 95 26.21 33.31 6.89
C VAL A 95 27.17 33.71 5.78
N GLU A 96 27.03 33.15 4.58
CA GLU A 96 27.85 33.50 3.40
C GLU A 96 27.78 35.02 3.12
N GLN A 97 26.60 35.65 3.26
CA GLN A 97 26.42 37.10 3.11
C GLN A 97 27.15 37.95 4.17
N ILE A 98 27.41 37.40 5.36
CA ILE A 98 28.21 38.09 6.39
C ILE A 98 29.70 38.03 6.01
N GLU A 99 30.16 36.88 5.51
CA GLU A 99 31.56 36.65 5.16
C GLU A 99 32.02 37.52 3.98
N ASP A 100 31.14 37.79 3.01
CA ASP A 100 31.45 38.63 1.84
C ASP A 100 31.40 40.15 2.13
N GLY A 101 30.92 40.57 3.31
CA GLY A 101 31.04 41.95 3.82
C GLY A 101 30.35 43.06 3.02
N LYS A 102 29.60 42.73 1.96
CA LYS A 102 28.84 43.66 1.13
C LYS A 102 27.52 43.05 0.74
N LEU A 103 26.42 43.70 1.11
CA LEU A 103 25.17 43.48 0.40
C LEU A 103 25.15 44.34 -0.85
N ASP A 104 25.07 43.71 -2.02
CA ASP A 104 24.58 44.41 -3.19
C ASP A 104 23.07 44.65 -3.04
N THR A 105 22.55 45.73 -3.64
CA THR A 105 21.12 46.11 -3.62
C THR A 105 20.22 44.97 -4.11
N PHE A 106 20.78 44.07 -4.94
CA PHE A 106 20.16 42.85 -5.44
C PHE A 106 19.89 41.79 -4.37
N GLU A 107 20.73 41.65 -3.35
CA GLU A 107 20.58 40.61 -2.32
C GLU A 107 19.46 40.95 -1.32
N ARG A 108 19.22 42.24 -1.08
CA ARG A 108 18.03 42.72 -0.32
C ARG A 108 16.72 42.37 -1.04
N LEU A 109 16.69 42.53 -2.36
CA LEU A 109 15.55 42.12 -3.20
C LEU A 109 15.38 40.60 -3.23
N SER A 110 16.48 39.85 -3.26
CA SER A 110 16.47 38.38 -3.18
C SER A 110 15.87 37.87 -1.86
N ASN A 111 16.27 38.45 -0.73
CA ASN A 111 15.75 38.08 0.60
C ASN A 111 14.24 38.38 0.74
N ILE A 112 13.76 39.48 0.14
CA ILE A 112 12.33 39.82 0.07
C ILE A 112 11.59 38.85 -0.87
N TRP A 113 12.14 38.56 -2.05
CA TRP A 113 11.57 37.64 -3.02
C TRP A 113 11.47 36.21 -2.49
N MET A 114 12.45 35.79 -1.70
CA MET A 114 12.47 34.49 -1.02
C MET A 114 11.36 34.38 0.01
N LYS A 115 11.14 35.42 0.85
CA LYS A 115 10.00 35.47 1.78
C LYS A 115 8.64 35.45 1.06
N ILE A 116 8.53 36.14 -0.07
CA ILE A 116 7.29 36.22 -0.87
C ILE A 116 6.99 34.88 -1.57
N THR A 117 8.01 34.17 -2.06
CA THR A 117 7.82 32.94 -2.84
C THR A 117 7.81 31.66 -2.00
N ARG A 118 8.51 31.63 -0.86
CA ARG A 118 8.70 30.43 -0.03
C ARG A 118 8.16 30.55 1.40
N GLY A 119 7.60 31.69 1.78
CA GLY A 119 7.13 31.97 3.15
C GLY A 119 8.26 32.38 4.09
N ASP A 120 7.90 32.94 5.25
CA ASP A 120 8.85 33.18 6.33
C ASP A 120 9.19 31.88 7.08
N ILE A 121 10.24 31.92 7.91
CA ILE A 121 10.73 30.73 8.61
C ILE A 121 9.63 30.11 9.50
N PRO A 122 8.87 30.89 10.30
CA PRO A 122 7.73 30.36 11.05
C PRO A 122 6.70 29.64 10.18
N SER A 123 6.25 30.25 9.09
CA SER A 123 5.24 29.64 8.20
C SER A 123 5.71 28.30 7.65
N ARG A 124 7.01 28.17 7.31
CA ARG A 124 7.56 26.91 6.79
C ARG A 124 7.66 25.81 7.83
N PHE A 125 7.93 26.15 9.08
CA PHE A 125 7.85 25.18 10.19
C PHE A 125 6.40 24.75 10.45
N ASP A 126 5.44 25.67 10.32
CA ASP A 126 4.01 25.36 10.40
C ASP A 126 3.55 24.46 9.24
N ASP A 127 4.01 24.72 8.02
CA ASP A 127 3.76 23.89 6.83
C ASP A 127 4.31 22.46 7.02
N ILE A 128 5.53 22.34 7.56
CA ILE A 128 6.13 21.04 7.92
C ILE A 128 5.23 20.29 8.90
N LYS A 129 4.77 20.96 9.96
CA LYS A 129 3.88 20.37 10.97
C LYS A 129 2.55 19.95 10.36
N SER A 130 1.92 20.81 9.56
CA SER A 130 0.66 20.52 8.88
C SER A 130 0.79 19.31 7.95
N THR A 131 1.82 19.31 7.10
CA THR A 131 2.11 18.21 6.17
C THR A 131 2.33 16.89 6.92
N TYR A 132 3.10 16.93 8.02
CA TYR A 132 3.32 15.76 8.85
C TYR A 132 2.01 15.23 9.47
N LEU A 133 1.16 16.10 10.03
CA LEU A 133 -0.11 15.69 10.63
C LEU A 133 -1.05 15.06 9.60
N GLU A 134 -1.09 15.60 8.39
CA GLU A 134 -1.85 15.05 7.27
C GLU A 134 -1.32 13.66 6.88
N VAL A 135 0.01 13.53 6.72
CA VAL A 135 0.67 12.24 6.43
C VAL A 135 0.39 11.23 7.53
N ALA A 136 0.43 11.64 8.80
CA ALA A 136 0.17 10.76 9.93
C ALA A 136 -1.29 10.30 9.96
N GLY A 137 -2.26 11.20 9.73
CA GLY A 137 -3.67 10.86 9.63
C GLY A 137 -3.95 9.83 8.53
N ASP A 138 -3.50 10.13 7.31
CA ASP A 138 -3.70 9.25 6.15
C ASP A 138 -3.01 7.89 6.33
N SER A 139 -1.80 7.88 6.90
CA SER A 139 -1.08 6.64 7.23
C SER A 139 -1.87 5.79 8.21
N GLN A 140 -2.44 6.41 9.25
CA GLN A 140 -3.19 5.71 10.29
C GLN A 140 -4.44 5.05 9.73
N GLU A 141 -5.25 5.81 8.98
CA GLU A 141 -6.47 5.30 8.35
C GLU A 141 -6.17 4.14 7.40
N GLN A 142 -5.11 4.28 6.61
CA GLN A 142 -4.68 3.23 5.68
C GLN A 142 -4.22 1.97 6.42
N ILE A 143 -3.35 2.09 7.43
CA ILE A 143 -2.86 0.94 8.20
C ILE A 143 -4.02 0.20 8.88
N GLN A 144 -4.99 0.94 9.44
CA GLN A 144 -6.20 0.36 10.03
C GLN A 144 -7.03 -0.39 8.98
N ARG A 145 -7.23 0.22 7.80
CA ARG A 145 -7.95 -0.43 6.70
C ARG A 145 -7.24 -1.69 6.21
N GLU A 146 -5.92 -1.62 5.98
CA GLU A 146 -5.10 -2.77 5.57
C GLU A 146 -5.22 -3.92 6.59
N ARG A 147 -5.18 -3.62 7.90
CA ARG A 147 -5.40 -4.62 8.95
C ARG A 147 -6.75 -5.31 8.86
N LEU A 148 -7.83 -4.55 8.75
CA LEU A 148 -9.18 -5.10 8.69
C LEU A 148 -9.36 -5.99 7.45
N ILE A 149 -8.73 -5.62 6.33
CA ILE A 149 -8.74 -6.41 5.09
C ILE A 149 -7.94 -7.70 5.27
N LEU A 150 -6.74 -7.63 5.87
CA LEU A 150 -5.91 -8.80 6.12
C LEU A 150 -6.58 -9.77 7.10
N ASP A 151 -7.28 -9.27 8.12
CA ASP A 151 -8.07 -10.09 9.04
C ASP A 151 -9.25 -10.76 8.33
N ALA A 152 -9.98 -10.03 7.47
CA ALA A 152 -11.03 -10.61 6.64
C ALA A 152 -10.47 -11.71 5.71
N TYR A 153 -9.29 -11.48 5.15
CA TYR A 153 -8.62 -12.46 4.30
C TYR A 153 -8.15 -13.69 5.09
N ARG A 154 -7.71 -13.52 6.34
CA ARG A 154 -7.40 -14.64 7.25
C ARG A 154 -8.64 -15.50 7.52
N ASP A 155 -9.81 -14.89 7.70
CA ASP A 155 -11.07 -15.62 7.81
C ASP A 155 -11.41 -16.35 6.50
N PHE A 156 -11.24 -15.70 5.34
CA PHE A 156 -11.44 -16.33 4.03
C PHE A 156 -10.50 -17.53 3.82
N ARG A 157 -9.23 -17.42 4.21
CA ARG A 157 -8.27 -18.54 4.19
C ARG A 157 -8.74 -19.70 5.05
N THR A 158 -9.39 -19.43 6.17
CA THR A 158 -10.00 -20.48 7.00
C THR A 158 -11.14 -21.18 6.25
N ALA A 159 -11.94 -20.43 5.49
CA ALA A 159 -12.94 -20.99 4.59
C ALA A 159 -12.34 -21.83 3.46
N LEU A 160 -11.21 -21.42 2.87
CA LEU A 160 -10.46 -22.26 1.91
C LEU A 160 -10.00 -23.58 2.55
N LYS A 161 -9.57 -23.55 3.82
CA LYS A 161 -9.22 -24.77 4.56
C LYS A 161 -10.44 -25.67 4.76
N GLN A 162 -11.60 -25.10 5.05
CA GLN A 162 -12.85 -25.88 5.13
C GLN A 162 -13.18 -26.50 3.76
N ALA A 163 -13.11 -25.73 2.67
CA ALA A 163 -13.31 -26.25 1.32
C ALA A 163 -12.33 -27.39 0.99
N GLN A 164 -11.07 -27.29 1.43
CA GLN A 164 -10.10 -28.39 1.30
C GLN A 164 -10.55 -29.65 2.05
N VAL A 165 -11.06 -29.53 3.28
CA VAL A 165 -11.61 -30.68 4.03
C VAL A 165 -12.76 -31.32 3.25
N LEU A 166 -13.71 -30.51 2.79
CA LEU A 166 -14.85 -31.01 1.99
C LEU A 166 -14.39 -31.67 0.69
N GLY A 167 -13.33 -31.15 0.06
CA GLY A 167 -12.73 -31.73 -1.14
C GLY A 167 -12.15 -33.12 -0.90
N PHE A 168 -11.47 -33.33 0.24
CA PHE A 168 -11.00 -34.67 0.62
C PHE A 168 -12.14 -35.63 0.95
N GLU A 169 -13.19 -35.16 1.63
CA GLU A 169 -14.35 -35.99 1.91
C GLU A 169 -15.12 -36.38 0.63
N LEU A 170 -15.20 -35.48 -0.36
CA LEU A 170 -15.75 -35.81 -1.68
C LEU A 170 -14.87 -36.83 -2.42
N LEU A 171 -13.54 -36.69 -2.34
CA LEU A 171 -12.61 -37.63 -2.94
C LEU A 171 -12.75 -39.03 -2.33
N GLU A 172 -12.94 -39.13 -1.01
CA GLU A 172 -13.16 -40.41 -0.32
C GLU A 172 -14.43 -41.12 -0.84
N VAL A 173 -15.53 -40.38 -1.05
CA VAL A 173 -16.75 -40.93 -1.67
C VAL A 173 -16.50 -41.35 -3.11
N ALA A 174 -15.74 -40.56 -3.88
CA ALA A 174 -15.39 -40.88 -5.25
C ALA A 174 -14.49 -42.14 -5.35
N ASP A 175 -13.53 -42.32 -4.44
CA ASP A 175 -12.68 -43.52 -4.35
C ASP A 175 -13.54 -44.77 -4.10
N ALA A 176 -14.49 -44.69 -3.16
CA ALA A 176 -15.42 -45.79 -2.86
C ALA A 176 -16.31 -46.13 -4.07
N THR A 177 -16.88 -45.11 -4.72
CA THR A 177 -17.76 -45.27 -5.89
C THR A 177 -17.00 -45.88 -7.07
N LEU A 178 -15.76 -45.44 -7.31
CA LEU A 178 -14.90 -45.99 -8.35
C LEU A 178 -14.52 -47.46 -8.07
N ALA A 179 -14.25 -47.81 -6.81
CA ALA A 179 -13.96 -49.19 -6.42
C ALA A 179 -15.18 -50.11 -6.65
N GLU A 180 -16.39 -49.64 -6.32
CA GLU A 180 -17.64 -50.37 -6.59
C GLU A 180 -17.90 -50.55 -8.10
N ALA A 181 -17.68 -49.50 -8.89
CA ALA A 181 -17.81 -49.57 -10.34
C ALA A 181 -16.84 -50.61 -10.96
N LYS A 182 -15.59 -50.65 -10.47
CA LYS A 182 -14.60 -51.66 -10.89
C LYS A 182 -15.05 -53.07 -10.55
N ALA A 183 -15.51 -53.30 -9.32
CA ALA A 183 -16.02 -54.60 -8.89
C ALA A 183 -17.26 -55.04 -9.71
N THR A 184 -18.11 -54.08 -10.10
CA THR A 184 -19.28 -54.36 -10.95
C THR A 184 -18.88 -54.82 -12.35
N VAL A 185 -17.87 -54.18 -12.96
CA VAL A 185 -17.34 -54.60 -14.27
C VAL A 185 -16.67 -55.97 -14.18
N GLU A 186 -15.90 -56.22 -13.11
CA GLU A 186 -15.26 -57.51 -12.86
C GLU A 186 -16.29 -58.63 -12.70
N SER A 187 -17.37 -58.39 -11.94
CA SER A 187 -18.47 -59.35 -11.80
C SER A 187 -19.15 -59.66 -13.14
N ALA A 188 -19.38 -58.65 -13.99
CA ALA A 188 -19.97 -58.85 -15.31
C ALA A 188 -19.04 -59.61 -16.26
N ALA A 189 -17.72 -59.35 -16.19
CA ALA A 189 -16.71 -60.09 -16.94
C ALA A 189 -16.65 -61.56 -16.51
N ASN A 190 -16.62 -61.83 -15.20
CA ASN A 190 -16.61 -63.18 -14.64
C ASN A 190 -17.88 -63.98 -15.03
N ALA A 191 -19.06 -63.32 -15.05
CA ALA A 191 -20.30 -63.95 -15.49
C ALA A 191 -20.25 -64.37 -16.97
N LEU A 192 -19.67 -63.53 -17.84
CA LEU A 192 -19.47 -63.84 -19.26
C LEU A 192 -18.42 -64.96 -19.47
N GLU A 193 -17.36 -65.01 -18.66
CA GLU A 193 -16.35 -66.07 -18.72
C GLU A 193 -16.89 -67.43 -18.24
N ALA A 194 -17.70 -67.42 -17.18
CA ALA A 194 -18.31 -68.63 -16.62
C ALA A 194 -19.41 -69.23 -17.51
N ASP A 195 -19.92 -68.45 -18.47
CA ASP A 195 -20.96 -68.87 -19.40
C ASP A 195 -20.40 -69.80 -20.49
N VAL A 196 -20.44 -71.10 -20.22
CA VAL A 196 -19.99 -72.17 -21.12
C VAL A 196 -21.19 -72.90 -21.70
N GLY A 197 -21.46 -72.71 -22.99
CA GLY A 197 -22.43 -73.50 -23.76
C GLY A 197 -23.84 -72.91 -23.89
N SER A 198 -24.01 -71.62 -23.59
CA SER A 198 -25.22 -70.87 -23.90
C SER A 198 -25.38 -70.61 -25.42
N ASP A 199 -26.61 -70.30 -25.83
CA ASP A 199 -26.88 -69.91 -27.22
C ASP A 199 -26.26 -68.53 -27.55
N PRO A 200 -26.02 -68.23 -28.84
CA PRO A 200 -25.38 -66.98 -29.25
C PRO A 200 -26.09 -65.70 -28.75
N ALA A 201 -27.42 -65.71 -28.60
CA ALA A 201 -28.16 -64.53 -28.15
C ALA A 201 -27.98 -64.30 -26.64
N SER A 202 -27.93 -65.38 -25.85
CA SER A 202 -27.66 -65.31 -24.42
C SER A 202 -26.26 -64.77 -24.12
N ARG A 203 -25.25 -65.26 -24.85
CA ARG A 203 -23.87 -64.74 -24.75
C ARG A 203 -23.76 -63.27 -25.15
N ALA A 204 -24.40 -62.87 -26.25
CA ALA A 204 -24.41 -61.47 -26.70
C ALA A 204 -25.04 -60.50 -25.68
N ARG A 205 -26.04 -60.96 -24.90
CA ARG A 205 -26.61 -60.14 -23.81
C ARG A 205 -25.62 -59.92 -22.67
N LEU A 206 -24.83 -60.93 -22.30
CA LEU A 206 -23.78 -60.79 -21.27
C LEU A 206 -22.64 -59.87 -21.74
N GLU A 207 -22.27 -59.96 -23.02
CA GLU A 207 -21.31 -59.03 -23.65
C GLU A 207 -21.81 -57.59 -23.59
N MET A 208 -23.07 -57.35 -23.95
CA MET A 208 -23.72 -56.04 -23.85
C MET A 208 -23.75 -55.52 -22.41
N GLU A 209 -24.08 -56.37 -21.43
CA GLU A 209 -24.10 -55.98 -20.02
C GLU A 209 -22.72 -55.54 -19.54
N ARG A 210 -21.67 -56.34 -19.81
CA ARG A 210 -20.28 -55.99 -19.50
C ARG A 210 -19.91 -54.64 -20.13
N ASP A 211 -20.25 -54.42 -21.40
CA ASP A 211 -19.88 -53.20 -22.11
C ASP A 211 -20.59 -51.96 -21.55
N LEU A 212 -21.87 -52.08 -21.16
CA LEU A 212 -22.59 -51.01 -20.47
C LEU A 212 -21.98 -50.69 -19.10
N LYS A 213 -21.55 -51.71 -18.33
CA LYS A 213 -20.84 -51.49 -17.06
C LYS A 213 -19.47 -50.87 -17.28
N LEU A 214 -18.75 -51.27 -18.33
CA LEU A 214 -17.47 -50.67 -18.69
C LEU A 214 -17.61 -49.19 -19.06
N GLN A 215 -18.65 -48.83 -19.81
CA GLN A 215 -18.96 -47.44 -20.11
C GLN A 215 -19.25 -46.63 -18.84
N ALA A 216 -20.06 -47.17 -17.92
CA ALA A 216 -20.33 -46.53 -16.64
C ALA A 216 -19.04 -46.33 -15.81
N LEU A 217 -18.14 -47.32 -15.80
CA LEU A 217 -16.83 -47.20 -15.15
C LEU A 217 -15.97 -46.08 -15.78
N GLN A 218 -15.98 -45.93 -17.11
CA GLN A 218 -15.23 -44.86 -17.78
C GLN A 218 -15.78 -43.47 -17.44
N ASP A 219 -17.10 -43.32 -17.32
CA ASP A 219 -17.71 -42.05 -16.91
C ASP A 219 -17.49 -41.76 -15.42
N GLU A 220 -17.44 -42.80 -14.59
CA GLU A 220 -17.05 -42.70 -13.19
C GLU A 220 -15.58 -42.26 -13.03
N ASP A 221 -14.65 -42.85 -13.79
CA ASP A 221 -13.23 -42.47 -13.76
C ASP A 221 -13.03 -40.98 -14.11
N LYS A 222 -13.78 -40.46 -15.10
CA LYS A 222 -13.76 -39.01 -15.42
C LYS A 222 -14.21 -38.14 -14.26
N ARG A 223 -15.25 -38.54 -13.52
CA ARG A 223 -15.74 -37.79 -12.35
C ARG A 223 -14.77 -37.88 -11.18
N TYR A 224 -14.19 -39.06 -10.97
CA TYR A 224 -13.14 -39.29 -9.99
C TYR A 224 -11.93 -38.37 -10.21
N GLN A 225 -11.43 -38.25 -11.44
CA GLN A 225 -10.31 -37.35 -11.73
C GLN A 225 -10.64 -35.89 -11.38
N ILE A 226 -11.88 -35.43 -11.64
CA ILE A 226 -12.30 -34.08 -11.25
C ILE A 226 -12.28 -33.90 -9.73
N ALA A 227 -12.79 -34.87 -8.96
CA ALA A 227 -12.78 -34.81 -7.50
C ALA A 227 -11.34 -34.82 -6.94
N LYS A 228 -10.47 -35.64 -7.52
CA LYS A 228 -9.05 -35.71 -7.17
C LYS A 228 -8.33 -34.41 -7.46
N ASP A 229 -8.44 -33.91 -8.69
CA ASP A 229 -7.83 -32.65 -9.10
C ASP A 229 -8.32 -31.49 -8.21
N LEU A 230 -9.62 -31.46 -7.88
CA LEU A 230 -10.19 -30.45 -7.00
C LEU A 230 -9.56 -30.48 -5.60
N ALA A 231 -9.46 -31.66 -4.98
CA ALA A 231 -8.86 -31.82 -3.65
C ALA A 231 -7.38 -31.43 -3.63
N GLU A 232 -6.61 -31.87 -4.63
CA GLU A 232 -5.19 -31.53 -4.77
C GLU A 232 -4.99 -30.03 -4.99
N ASN A 233 -5.76 -29.41 -5.89
CA ASN A 233 -5.64 -27.99 -6.16
C ASN A 233 -6.09 -27.11 -4.98
N LEU A 234 -7.12 -27.52 -4.21
CA LEU A 234 -7.50 -26.84 -2.97
C LEU A 234 -6.36 -26.88 -1.94
N SER A 235 -5.63 -28.00 -1.86
CA SER A 235 -4.45 -28.12 -1.00
C SER A 235 -3.33 -27.17 -1.41
N ILE A 236 -3.02 -27.13 -2.70
CA ILE A 236 -2.00 -26.23 -3.27
C ILE A 236 -2.39 -24.76 -3.05
N ALA A 237 -3.65 -24.40 -3.34
CA ALA A 237 -4.14 -23.03 -3.18
C ALA A 237 -4.07 -22.56 -1.72
N TYR A 238 -4.48 -23.40 -0.76
CA TYR A 238 -4.37 -23.08 0.65
C TYR A 238 -2.91 -22.87 1.10
N GLY A 239 -2.00 -23.76 0.68
CA GLY A 239 -0.59 -23.69 1.07
C GLY A 239 0.16 -22.49 0.48
N THR A 240 -0.06 -22.17 -0.80
CA THR A 240 0.58 -21.02 -1.46
C THR A 240 0.11 -19.69 -0.88
N THR A 241 -1.18 -19.59 -0.52
CA THR A 241 -1.77 -18.39 0.07
C THR A 241 -1.16 -18.03 1.43
N GLU A 242 -0.75 -19.01 2.23
CA GLU A 242 -0.14 -18.77 3.55
C GLU A 242 1.13 -17.91 3.48
N VAL A 243 2.04 -18.28 2.58
CA VAL A 243 3.36 -17.63 2.48
C VAL A 243 3.20 -16.19 2.03
N VAL A 244 2.34 -15.96 1.03
CA VAL A 244 2.07 -14.61 0.51
C VAL A 244 1.40 -13.74 1.58
N MET A 245 0.42 -14.29 2.31
CA MET A 245 -0.29 -13.53 3.35
C MET A 245 0.58 -13.23 4.57
N ALA A 246 1.44 -14.18 4.98
CA ALA A 246 2.41 -13.92 6.03
C ALA A 246 3.31 -12.74 5.67
N ARG A 247 3.71 -12.63 4.40
CA ARG A 247 4.49 -11.50 3.90
C ARG A 247 3.72 -10.18 3.94
N LEU A 248 2.43 -10.19 3.58
CA LEU A 248 1.59 -8.99 3.63
C LEU A 248 1.35 -8.50 5.07
N HIS A 249 1.13 -9.42 6.02
CA HIS A 249 1.07 -9.08 7.45
C HIS A 249 2.39 -8.47 7.93
N GLN A 250 3.53 -9.09 7.64
CA GLN A 250 4.84 -8.56 7.99
C GLN A 250 5.06 -7.13 7.45
N ILE A 251 4.65 -6.87 6.21
CA ILE A 251 4.75 -5.53 5.62
C ILE A 251 3.89 -4.53 6.40
N THR A 252 2.65 -4.90 6.73
CA THR A 252 1.71 -4.03 7.47
C THR A 252 2.21 -3.74 8.87
N ASP A 253 2.75 -4.73 9.58
CA ASP A 253 3.35 -4.56 10.92
C ASP A 253 4.58 -3.64 10.86
N CYS A 254 5.42 -3.78 9.83
CA CYS A 254 6.54 -2.87 9.59
C CYS A 254 6.06 -1.44 9.32
N LYS A 255 5.01 -1.24 8.50
CA LYS A 255 4.41 0.07 8.24
C LYS A 255 3.92 0.71 9.54
N GLU A 256 3.20 -0.04 10.37
CA GLU A 256 2.71 0.46 11.67
C GLU A 256 3.86 0.85 12.60
N ARG A 257 4.94 0.07 12.63
CA ARG A 257 6.10 0.40 13.44
C ARG A 257 6.79 1.68 12.97
N VAL A 258 6.95 1.85 11.66
CA VAL A 258 7.50 3.09 11.07
C VAL A 258 6.60 4.28 11.37
N TYR A 259 5.28 4.13 11.21
CA TYR A 259 4.29 5.14 11.56
C TYR A 259 4.40 5.53 13.05
N SER A 260 4.40 4.55 13.95
CA SER A 260 4.48 4.78 15.40
C SER A 260 5.76 5.52 15.79
N GLN A 261 6.88 5.15 15.15
CA GLN A 261 8.16 5.81 15.36
C GLN A 261 8.16 7.25 14.85
N ALA A 262 7.60 7.49 13.66
CA ALA A 262 7.46 8.83 13.09
C ALA A 262 6.59 9.71 13.98
N VAL A 263 5.44 9.19 14.44
CA VAL A 263 4.52 9.94 15.29
C VAL A 263 5.15 10.29 16.63
N THR A 264 5.83 9.33 17.25
CA THR A 264 6.57 9.57 18.49
C THR A 264 7.65 10.63 18.28
N PHE A 265 8.45 10.52 17.22
CA PHE A 265 9.51 11.48 16.92
C PHE A 265 8.98 12.90 16.78
N PHE A 266 7.95 13.12 15.95
CA PHE A 266 7.41 14.47 15.76
C PHE A 266 6.72 15.00 17.01
N GLY A 267 5.96 14.16 17.72
CA GLY A 267 5.27 14.54 18.96
C GLY A 267 6.24 14.93 20.09
N THR A 268 7.36 14.21 20.24
CA THR A 268 8.35 14.53 21.30
C THR A 268 9.28 15.69 20.95
N ASN A 269 9.39 16.05 19.66
CA ASN A 269 10.31 17.10 19.19
C ASN A 269 9.59 18.39 18.77
N GLU A 270 8.29 18.53 19.02
CA GLU A 270 7.54 19.74 18.68
C GLU A 270 8.13 21.01 19.34
N THR A 271 8.55 20.91 20.60
CA THR A 271 9.23 22.00 21.32
C THR A 271 10.58 22.36 20.69
N VAL A 272 11.31 21.35 20.19
CA VAL A 272 12.58 21.54 19.48
C VAL A 272 12.35 22.26 18.16
N PHE A 273 11.32 21.88 17.39
CA PHE A 273 10.97 22.57 16.14
C PHE A 273 10.55 24.02 16.38
N THR A 274 9.79 24.27 17.45
CA THR A 274 9.42 25.63 17.86
C THR A 274 10.67 26.45 18.24
N ALA A 275 11.58 25.88 19.02
CA ALA A 275 12.83 26.53 19.40
C ALA A 275 13.74 26.80 18.19
N LEU A 276 13.81 25.88 17.23
CA LEU A 276 14.54 26.07 15.97
C LEU A 276 13.92 27.21 15.15
N SER A 277 12.60 27.22 14.97
CA SER A 277 11.88 28.30 14.29
C SER A 277 12.17 29.67 14.91
N ALA A 278 12.09 29.77 16.24
CA ALA A 278 12.41 30.99 16.97
C ALA A 278 13.90 31.38 16.83
N SER A 279 14.80 30.42 16.90
CA SER A 279 16.24 30.66 16.76
C SER A 279 16.62 31.15 15.37
N PHE A 280 16.10 30.53 14.31
CA PHE A 280 16.32 30.96 12.94
C PHE A 280 15.72 32.33 12.66
N THR A 281 14.52 32.62 13.18
CA THR A 281 13.90 33.94 13.09
C THR A 281 14.73 35.00 13.82
N GLY A 282 15.23 34.68 15.02
CA GLY A 282 16.11 35.55 15.79
C GLY A 282 17.45 35.82 15.10
N MET A 283 18.08 34.80 14.52
CA MET A 283 19.31 34.95 13.73
C MET A 283 19.09 35.85 12.51
N HIS A 284 17.98 35.69 11.80
CA HIS A 284 17.63 36.58 10.68
C HIS A 284 17.45 38.03 11.15
N GLY A 285 16.72 38.26 12.25
CA GLY A 285 16.54 39.62 12.80
C GLY A 285 17.84 40.27 13.27
N LEU A 286 18.74 39.48 13.88
CA LEU A 286 20.06 39.93 14.28
C LEU A 286 20.93 40.29 13.07
N HIS A 287 20.89 39.48 12.01
CA HIS A 287 21.61 39.73 10.76
C HIS A 287 21.16 41.05 10.12
N GLU A 288 19.85 41.28 9.99
CA GLU A 288 19.29 42.52 9.45
C GLU A 288 19.67 43.75 10.29
N SER A 289 19.64 43.63 11.62
CA SER A 289 20.06 44.70 12.53
C SER A 289 21.55 45.01 12.40
N THR A 290 22.39 43.98 12.29
CA THR A 290 23.85 44.11 12.12
C THR A 290 24.17 44.81 10.80
N GLN A 291 23.51 44.42 9.71
CA GLN A 291 23.68 45.07 8.41
C GLN A 291 23.23 46.52 8.41
N THR A 292 22.11 46.82 9.09
CA THR A 292 21.64 48.20 9.24
C THR A 292 22.66 49.05 9.97
N LEU A 293 23.29 48.50 11.02
CA LEU A 293 24.37 49.17 11.75
C LEU A 293 25.59 49.45 10.86
N GLU A 294 26.05 48.47 10.08
CA GLU A 294 27.18 48.67 9.16
C GLU A 294 26.87 49.71 8.08
N ALA A 295 25.67 49.69 7.50
CA ALA A 295 25.23 50.70 6.55
C ALA A 295 25.20 52.11 7.16
N MET A 296 24.80 52.25 8.42
CA MET A 296 24.84 53.53 9.13
C MET A 296 26.28 54.02 9.35
N LYS A 297 27.22 53.13 9.73
CA LYS A 297 28.65 53.48 9.86
C LYS A 297 29.23 53.98 8.54
N GLU A 298 28.92 53.27 7.44
CA GLU A 298 29.36 53.66 6.10
C GLU A 298 28.79 55.01 5.68
N GLY A 299 27.50 55.27 5.93
CA GLY A 299 26.89 56.57 5.65
C GLY A 299 27.53 57.73 6.42
N ILE A 300 27.97 57.49 7.67
CA ILE A 300 28.75 58.47 8.45
C ILE A 300 30.10 58.74 7.77
N ASN A 301 30.83 57.69 7.36
CA ASN A 301 32.11 57.84 6.67
C ASN A 301 31.97 58.64 5.37
N GLN A 302 30.98 58.32 4.54
CA GLN A 302 30.68 59.05 3.30
C GLN A 302 30.29 60.51 3.57
N SER A 303 29.57 60.76 4.66
CA SER A 303 29.23 62.14 5.07
C SER A 303 30.46 62.93 5.49
N LEU A 304 31.43 62.30 6.16
CA LEU A 304 32.71 62.92 6.53
C LEU A 304 33.59 63.21 5.30
N GLU A 305 33.63 62.28 4.34
CA GLU A 305 34.31 62.47 3.05
C GLU A 305 33.71 63.64 2.27
N THR A 306 32.38 63.65 2.12
CA THR A 306 31.64 64.74 1.46
C THR A 306 31.90 66.08 2.15
N LEU A 307 31.92 66.12 3.49
CA LEU A 307 32.24 67.34 4.24
C LEU A 307 33.66 67.84 3.95
N GLY A 308 34.62 66.92 3.80
CA GLY A 308 36.00 67.25 3.41
C GLY A 308 36.08 67.81 1.99
N GLU A 309 35.42 67.19 1.03
CA GLU A 309 35.38 67.64 -0.37
C GLU A 309 34.69 68.99 -0.51
N VAL A 310 33.45 69.11 -0.05
CA VAL A 310 32.66 70.35 -0.11
C VAL A 310 33.31 71.45 0.72
N GLY A 311 33.85 71.11 1.89
CA GLY A 311 34.59 72.05 2.73
C GLY A 311 35.82 72.62 2.02
N THR A 312 36.56 71.77 1.30
CA THR A 312 37.73 72.20 0.51
C THR A 312 37.31 73.09 -0.65
N GLU A 313 36.28 72.72 -1.42
CA GLU A 313 35.79 73.53 -2.53
C GLU A 313 35.28 74.91 -2.08
N ILE A 314 34.51 74.96 -0.99
CA ILE A 314 34.01 76.22 -0.41
C ILE A 314 35.18 77.08 0.08
N GLN A 315 36.16 76.49 0.76
CA GLN A 315 37.35 77.21 1.23
C GLN A 315 38.20 77.72 0.06
N GLU A 316 38.41 76.93 -0.99
CA GLU A 316 39.08 77.37 -2.22
C GLU A 316 38.34 78.51 -2.91
N ALA A 317 37.01 78.41 -3.05
CA ALA A 317 36.18 79.45 -3.64
C ALA A 317 36.27 80.76 -2.83
N ALA A 318 36.22 80.67 -1.50
CA ALA A 318 36.40 81.80 -0.60
C ALA A 318 37.80 82.42 -0.70
N LEU A 319 38.86 81.60 -0.78
CA LEU A 319 40.24 82.06 -0.96
C LEU A 319 40.43 82.74 -2.33
N ARG A 320 39.87 82.18 -3.42
CA ARG A 320 39.90 82.81 -4.75
C ARG A 320 39.17 84.16 -4.74
N ALA A 321 38.05 84.29 -4.05
CA ALA A 321 37.32 85.55 -3.95
C ALA A 321 38.03 86.59 -3.06
N GLY A 322 38.69 86.16 -1.97
CA GLY A 322 39.35 87.05 -1.01
C GLY A 322 40.79 87.45 -1.35
N TYR A 323 41.53 86.59 -2.06
CA TYR A 323 42.97 86.76 -2.35
C TYR A 323 43.34 86.53 -3.82
N GLY A 324 42.38 86.22 -4.69
CA GLY A 324 42.63 86.13 -6.13
C GLY A 324 42.88 87.52 -6.76
N PRO A 325 43.61 87.59 -7.89
CA PRO A 325 43.86 88.84 -8.59
C PRO A 325 42.55 89.49 -9.04
N THR A 326 42.45 90.81 -8.90
CA THR A 326 41.18 91.53 -8.99
C THR A 326 40.55 91.57 -10.38
N ILE A 327 41.27 91.21 -11.47
CA ILE A 327 40.76 91.22 -12.86
C ILE A 327 41.52 90.18 -13.71
N ARG A 328 40.83 89.58 -14.71
CA ARG A 328 41.39 88.79 -15.83
C ARG A 328 42.51 89.52 -16.58
#